data_AF-A0A2Z6AK83-F1
#
_entry.id   AF-A0A2Z6AK83-F1
#
_cell.length_a   1.000
_cell.length_b   1.000
_cell.length_c   1.000
_cell.angle_alpha   90.00
_cell.angle_beta   90.00
_cell.angle_gamma   90.00
#
_symmetry.space_group_name_H-M   'P 1'
#
loop_
_entity.id
_entity.type
_entity.pdbx_description
1 polymer ?
#
loop_
_entity_poly.entity_id
_entity_poly.type
_entity_poly.pdbx_seq_one_letter_code
_entity_poly.pdbx_strand_id
1 'polypeptide(L)'
;MWGHAAQQDYAELVSTTLELSQAEVLIRARRYLVRIAGLLDTIDLEAVCGSGLSPGLFGRLFGGGRIDTAGKLEAARVELEQLVRLTNVTLEPLLALKASFDEQSRRLDAAWQDIEAAGLAAAFLSEHLVNDRPELSRRLLERSMSLAQTALQIRNSASLRDSQAEQPLSLVAAIQNVVLVTLPGWLVAIAALNVASPASRQPTPTQATELQFQLRTILQQLKA
;
A
#
# COMPACT_ATOMS: atom_id res chain seq x y z
N MET A 1 8.31 -1.85 39.47
CA MET A 1 9.56 -1.09 39.22
C MET A 1 9.25 0.08 38.29
N TRP A 2 9.83 1.24 38.52
CA TRP A 2 9.53 2.47 37.75
C TRP A 2 9.98 2.33 36.28
N GLY A 3 9.15 2.78 35.34
CA GLY A 3 9.35 2.66 33.90
C GLY A 3 9.22 1.23 33.34
N HIS A 4 8.88 0.23 34.17
CA HIS A 4 8.76 -1.16 33.72
C HIS A 4 7.50 -1.37 32.88
N ALA A 5 6.39 -0.76 33.29
CA ALA A 5 5.14 -0.75 32.52
C ALA A 5 5.39 -0.16 31.13
N ALA A 6 6.01 1.02 31.03
CA ALA A 6 6.29 1.65 29.74
C ALA A 6 7.17 0.79 28.79
N GLN A 7 8.14 0.04 29.32
CA GLN A 7 8.93 -0.92 28.51
C GLN A 7 8.12 -2.15 28.08
N GLN A 8 7.21 -2.64 28.93
CA GLN A 8 6.30 -3.73 28.59
C GLN A 8 5.31 -3.27 27.50
N ASP A 9 4.74 -2.08 27.66
CA ASP A 9 3.85 -1.45 26.69
C ASP A 9 4.55 -1.30 25.34
N TYR A 10 5.82 -0.87 25.32
CA TYR A 10 6.60 -0.83 24.07
C TYR A 10 6.71 -2.20 23.37
N ALA A 11 6.96 -3.28 24.12
CA ALA A 11 7.05 -4.61 23.52
C ALA A 11 5.72 -5.07 22.88
N GLU A 12 4.59 -4.75 23.54
CA GLU A 12 3.25 -5.00 22.99
C GLU A 12 3.01 -4.18 21.71
N LEU A 13 3.38 -2.89 21.73
CA LEU A 13 3.26 -1.98 20.58
C LEU A 13 4.07 -2.44 19.36
N VAL A 14 5.25 -3.04 19.58
CA VAL A 14 6.05 -3.64 18.50
C VAL A 14 5.34 -4.87 17.91
N SER A 15 4.77 -5.74 18.76
CA SER A 15 4.06 -6.93 18.31
C SER A 15 2.85 -6.57 17.44
N THR A 16 2.02 -5.62 17.89
CA THR A 16 0.85 -5.19 17.12
C THR A 16 1.24 -4.51 15.80
N THR A 17 2.35 -3.76 15.75
CA THR A 17 2.86 -3.18 14.48
C THR A 17 3.17 -4.29 13.45
N LEU A 18 3.76 -5.40 13.90
CA LEU A 18 4.02 -6.55 13.03
C LEU A 18 2.71 -7.20 12.54
N GLU A 19 1.73 -7.37 13.42
CA GLU A 19 0.41 -7.91 13.05
C GLU A 19 -0.30 -7.04 12.00
N LEU A 20 -0.28 -5.71 12.18
CA LEU A 20 -0.88 -4.78 11.22
C LEU A 20 -0.17 -4.85 9.86
N SER A 21 1.15 -5.02 9.83
CA SER A 21 1.92 -5.15 8.58
C SER A 21 1.59 -6.43 7.79
N GLN A 22 1.07 -7.45 8.47
CA GLN A 22 0.68 -8.74 7.88
C GLN A 22 -0.83 -8.86 7.66
N ALA A 23 -1.59 -7.76 7.83
CA ALA A 23 -3.03 -7.78 7.69
C ALA A 23 -3.46 -8.31 6.30
N GLU A 24 -4.32 -9.32 6.30
CA GLU A 24 -4.85 -9.98 5.11
C GLU A 24 -5.41 -9.01 4.05
N VAL A 25 -5.97 -7.89 4.49
CA VAL A 25 -6.48 -6.84 3.58
C VAL A 25 -5.38 -6.26 2.68
N LEU A 26 -4.16 -6.07 3.17
CA LEU A 26 -3.02 -5.58 2.36
C LEU A 26 -2.68 -6.57 1.25
N ILE A 27 -2.65 -7.85 1.61
CA ILE A 27 -2.33 -8.94 0.68
C ILE A 27 -3.38 -9.02 -0.43
N ARG A 28 -4.68 -8.95 -0.05
CA ARG A 28 -5.79 -8.99 -1.00
C ARG A 28 -5.80 -7.79 -1.93
N ALA A 29 -5.70 -6.58 -1.37
CA ALA A 29 -5.68 -5.34 -2.17
C ALA A 29 -4.52 -5.34 -3.16
N ARG A 30 -3.29 -5.68 -2.72
CA ARG A 30 -2.13 -5.81 -3.61
C ARG A 30 -2.37 -6.86 -4.70
N ARG A 31 -2.95 -8.01 -4.37
CA ARG A 31 -3.24 -9.07 -5.36
C ARG A 31 -4.23 -8.58 -6.42
N TYR A 32 -5.27 -7.85 -6.04
CA TYR A 32 -6.22 -7.28 -7.00
C TYR A 32 -5.56 -6.25 -7.91
N LEU A 33 -4.77 -5.32 -7.37
CA LEU A 33 -4.05 -4.33 -8.18
C LEU A 33 -3.05 -4.99 -9.14
N VAL A 34 -2.30 -5.99 -8.70
CA VAL A 34 -1.40 -6.77 -9.57
C VAL A 34 -2.16 -7.46 -10.68
N ARG A 35 -3.34 -8.04 -10.38
CA ARG A 35 -4.18 -8.69 -11.40
C ARG A 35 -4.74 -7.67 -12.41
N ILE A 36 -5.21 -6.51 -11.94
CA ILE A 36 -5.67 -5.41 -12.80
C ILE A 36 -4.54 -4.98 -13.73
N ALA A 37 -3.36 -4.67 -13.18
CA ALA A 37 -2.20 -4.25 -13.98
C ALA A 37 -1.79 -5.33 -15.00
N GLY A 38 -1.76 -6.60 -14.61
CA GLY A 38 -1.43 -7.70 -15.52
C GLY A 38 -2.44 -7.90 -16.65
N LEU A 39 -3.74 -7.70 -16.38
CA LEU A 39 -4.76 -7.72 -17.44
C LEU A 39 -4.57 -6.55 -18.39
N LEU A 40 -4.41 -5.34 -17.88
CA LEU A 40 -4.23 -4.13 -18.68
C LEU A 40 -2.96 -4.19 -19.55
N ASP A 41 -1.85 -4.74 -19.04
CA ASP A 41 -0.56 -4.88 -19.75
C ASP A 41 -0.63 -5.87 -20.93
N THR A 42 -1.61 -6.78 -20.93
CA THR A 42 -1.79 -7.81 -21.98
C THR A 42 -2.76 -7.41 -23.09
N ILE A 43 -3.39 -6.23 -22.99
CA ILE A 43 -4.38 -5.73 -23.95
C ILE A 43 -3.71 -5.10 -25.18
N ASP A 44 -4.05 -5.62 -26.36
CA ASP A 44 -3.59 -5.14 -27.66
C ASP A 44 -4.76 -4.51 -28.43
N LEU A 45 -5.00 -3.21 -28.17
CA LEU A 45 -6.10 -2.49 -28.80
C LEU A 45 -5.94 -2.34 -30.33
N GLU A 46 -4.71 -2.28 -30.84
CA GLU A 46 -4.44 -2.17 -32.28
C GLU A 46 -4.88 -3.45 -33.00
N ALA A 47 -4.57 -4.62 -32.42
CA ALA A 47 -5.00 -5.91 -32.93
C ALA A 47 -6.52 -6.08 -32.85
N VAL A 48 -7.15 -5.70 -31.74
CA VAL A 48 -8.61 -5.83 -31.56
C VAL A 48 -9.40 -4.92 -32.52
N CYS A 49 -8.88 -3.72 -32.81
CA CYS A 49 -9.56 -2.75 -33.67
C CYS A 49 -9.40 -3.02 -35.17
N GLY A 50 -8.59 -4.00 -35.57
CA GLY A 50 -8.34 -4.32 -36.98
C GLY A 50 -7.61 -3.21 -37.75
N SER A 51 -6.97 -2.27 -37.05
CA SER A 51 -6.15 -1.24 -37.67
C SER A 51 -4.85 -1.88 -38.16
N GLY A 52 -4.83 -2.33 -39.42
CA GLY A 52 -3.67 -2.90 -40.10
C GLY A 52 -2.51 -1.92 -40.36
N LEU A 53 -2.26 -0.98 -39.46
CA LEU A 53 -1.12 -0.07 -39.53
C LEU A 53 0.09 -0.71 -38.84
N SER A 54 0.70 -1.65 -39.56
CA SER A 54 1.93 -2.37 -39.21
C SER A 54 1.86 -3.23 -37.94
N PRO A 55 2.51 -4.40 -37.90
CA PRO A 55 2.77 -5.05 -36.62
C PRO A 55 3.69 -4.12 -35.84
N GLY A 56 3.13 -3.39 -34.87
CA GLY A 56 3.90 -2.52 -33.99
C GLY A 56 5.09 -3.28 -33.44
N LEU A 57 6.23 -2.59 -33.26
CA LEU A 57 7.52 -3.12 -32.81
C LEU A 57 7.44 -4.03 -31.56
N PHE A 58 6.33 -3.95 -30.80
CA PHE A 58 5.99 -4.78 -29.64
C PHE A 58 5.38 -6.16 -29.96
N GLY A 59 5.08 -6.47 -31.22
CA GLY A 59 4.46 -7.73 -31.65
C GLY A 59 5.37 -8.96 -31.63
N ARG A 60 6.69 -8.78 -31.42
CA ARG A 60 7.67 -9.88 -31.53
C ARG A 60 8.27 -10.40 -30.22
N LEU A 61 7.96 -9.82 -29.06
CA LEU A 61 8.70 -10.17 -27.83
C LEU A 61 7.92 -10.97 -26.77
N PHE A 62 6.59 -11.08 -26.82
CA PHE A 62 5.83 -11.81 -25.78
C PHE A 62 4.67 -12.59 -26.40
N GLY A 63 4.94 -13.83 -26.80
CA GLY A 63 3.97 -14.77 -27.36
C GLY A 63 3.45 -15.74 -26.30
N GLY A 64 2.20 -15.54 -25.87
CA GLY A 64 1.47 -16.46 -24.98
C GLY A 64 0.64 -15.75 -23.91
N GLY A 65 -0.45 -15.08 -24.30
CA GLY A 65 -1.38 -14.44 -23.34
C GLY A 65 -2.05 -13.13 -23.77
N ARG A 66 -1.82 -12.64 -25.00
CA ARG A 66 -2.38 -11.35 -25.46
C ARG A 66 -3.90 -11.40 -25.63
N ILE A 67 -4.54 -10.31 -25.21
CA ILE A 67 -5.93 -9.97 -25.48
C ILE A 67 -5.95 -9.18 -26.80
N ASP A 68 -6.10 -9.92 -27.89
CA ASP A 68 -5.96 -9.46 -29.28
C ASP A 68 -7.24 -9.60 -30.12
N THR A 69 -8.30 -10.18 -29.54
CA THR A 69 -9.61 -10.33 -30.19
C THR A 69 -10.71 -9.66 -29.38
N ALA A 70 -11.79 -9.23 -30.03
CA ALA A 70 -12.94 -8.60 -29.38
C ALA A 70 -13.55 -9.50 -28.27
N GLY A 71 -13.63 -10.82 -28.50
CA GLY A 71 -14.12 -11.77 -27.50
C GLY A 71 -13.22 -11.89 -26.26
N LYS A 72 -11.89 -11.90 -26.44
CA LYS A 72 -10.96 -11.87 -25.31
C LYS A 72 -11.01 -10.53 -24.58
N LEU A 73 -11.18 -9.43 -25.30
CA LEU A 73 -11.29 -8.09 -24.73
C LEU A 73 -12.55 -7.96 -23.87
N GLU A 74 -13.68 -8.50 -24.33
CA GLU A 74 -14.91 -8.53 -23.57
C GLU A 74 -14.79 -9.37 -22.30
N ALA A 75 -14.16 -10.56 -22.37
CA ALA A 75 -13.90 -11.38 -21.19
C ALA A 75 -13.00 -10.64 -20.17
N ALA A 76 -11.95 -9.97 -20.65
CA ALA A 76 -11.07 -9.17 -19.80
C ALA A 76 -11.79 -7.96 -19.19
N ARG A 77 -12.68 -7.30 -19.94
CA ARG A 77 -13.52 -6.20 -19.45
C ARG A 77 -14.40 -6.64 -18.28
N VAL A 78 -15.09 -7.79 -18.42
CA VAL A 78 -15.93 -8.37 -17.37
C VAL A 78 -15.10 -8.73 -16.13
N GLU A 79 -13.91 -9.30 -16.32
CA GLU A 79 -13.00 -9.60 -15.21
C GLU A 79 -12.53 -8.31 -14.50
N LEU A 80 -12.17 -7.28 -15.26
CA LEU A 80 -11.77 -5.97 -14.71
C LEU A 80 -12.91 -5.33 -13.91
N GLU A 81 -14.15 -5.38 -14.38
CA GLU A 81 -15.31 -4.91 -13.60
C GLU A 81 -15.48 -5.67 -12.28
N GLN A 82 -15.26 -6.99 -12.29
CA GLN A 82 -15.29 -7.78 -11.06
C GLN A 82 -14.18 -7.37 -10.11
N LEU A 83 -12.97 -7.15 -10.62
CA LEU A 83 -11.83 -6.69 -9.83
C LEU A 83 -12.05 -5.29 -9.26
N VAL A 84 -12.66 -4.37 -10.02
CA VAL A 84 -13.07 -3.05 -9.52
C VAL A 84 -14.01 -3.19 -8.31
N ARG A 85 -15.04 -4.06 -8.41
CA ARG A 85 -15.97 -4.31 -7.30
C ARG A 85 -15.27 -4.91 -6.08
N LEU A 86 -14.42 -5.93 -6.27
CA LEU A 86 -13.67 -6.56 -5.19
C LEU A 86 -12.73 -5.58 -4.50
N THR A 87 -12.06 -4.74 -5.29
CA THR A 87 -11.15 -3.72 -4.77
C THR A 87 -11.90 -2.62 -4.00
N ASN A 88 -13.08 -2.21 -4.47
CA ASN A 88 -13.94 -1.26 -3.76
C ASN A 88 -14.33 -1.77 -2.36
N VAL A 89 -14.69 -3.05 -2.26
CA VAL A 89 -15.03 -3.68 -0.96
C VAL A 89 -13.84 -3.72 0.00
N THR A 90 -12.61 -3.75 -0.51
CA THR A 90 -11.40 -3.70 0.33
C THR A 90 -11.01 -2.30 0.80
N LEU A 91 -11.64 -1.23 0.28
CA LEU A 91 -11.25 0.14 0.59
C LEU A 91 -11.52 0.50 2.06
N GLU A 92 -12.70 0.21 2.57
CA GLU A 92 -13.06 0.53 3.96
C GLU A 92 -12.15 -0.21 4.97
N PRO A 93 -11.90 -1.53 4.84
CA PRO A 93 -10.92 -2.21 5.68
C PRO A 93 -9.49 -1.66 5.56
N LEU A 94 -9.07 -1.16 4.39
CA LEU A 94 -7.76 -0.51 4.23
C LEU A 94 -7.68 0.84 4.95
N LEU A 95 -8.75 1.64 4.90
CA LEU A 95 -8.83 2.91 5.62
C LEU A 95 -8.81 2.67 7.14
N ALA A 96 -9.52 1.66 7.62
CA ALA A 96 -9.47 1.24 9.01
C ALA A 96 -8.07 0.78 9.41
N LEU A 97 -7.40 -0.01 8.56
CA LEU A 97 -6.02 -0.43 8.81
C LEU A 97 -5.06 0.75 8.89
N LYS A 98 -5.19 1.74 7.98
CA LYS A 98 -4.40 2.98 8.05
C LYS A 98 -4.61 3.71 9.38
N ALA A 99 -5.87 3.87 9.80
CA ALA A 99 -6.17 4.50 11.09
C ALA A 99 -5.54 3.75 12.26
N SER A 100 -5.50 2.42 12.22
CA SER A 100 -4.79 1.60 13.20
C SER A 100 -3.28 1.86 13.20
N PHE A 101 -2.63 1.98 12.04
CA PHE A 101 -1.20 2.37 11.97
C PHE A 101 -0.96 3.77 12.56
N ASP A 102 -1.81 4.74 12.25
CA ASP A 102 -1.70 6.11 12.77
C ASP A 102 -1.85 6.14 14.31
N GLU A 103 -2.79 5.36 14.86
CA GLU A 103 -2.95 5.20 16.31
C GLU A 103 -1.74 4.52 16.95
N GLN A 104 -1.23 3.43 16.35
CA GLN A 104 -0.04 2.75 16.87
C GLN A 104 1.20 3.65 16.87
N SER A 105 1.37 4.46 15.83
CA SER A 105 2.45 5.45 15.76
C SER A 105 2.37 6.45 16.92
N ARG A 106 1.18 7.03 17.17
CA ARG A 106 0.95 7.94 18.30
C ARG A 106 1.23 7.27 19.66
N ARG A 107 0.83 6.01 19.85
CA ARG A 107 1.10 5.28 21.09
C ARG A 107 2.59 5.01 21.30
N LEU A 108 3.33 4.72 20.24
CA LEU A 108 4.78 4.53 20.30
C LEU A 108 5.51 5.83 20.66
N ASP A 109 5.09 6.96 20.10
CA ASP A 109 5.65 8.27 20.45
C ASP A 109 5.40 8.63 21.92
N ALA A 110 4.20 8.36 22.43
CA ALA A 110 3.88 8.54 23.85
C ALA A 110 4.74 7.63 24.74
N ALA A 111 4.85 6.34 24.40
CA ALA A 111 5.68 5.40 25.16
C ALA A 111 7.17 5.81 25.15
N TRP A 112 7.66 6.36 24.04
CA TRP A 112 9.02 6.92 23.97
C TRP A 112 9.22 8.06 24.97
N GLN A 113 8.29 9.02 25.01
CA GLN A 113 8.35 10.15 25.96
C GLN A 113 8.34 9.67 27.41
N ASP A 114 7.49 8.70 27.75
CA ASP A 114 7.41 8.15 29.10
C ASP A 114 8.69 7.42 29.51
N ILE A 115 9.29 6.65 28.59
CA ILE A 115 10.55 5.95 28.83
C ILE A 115 11.70 6.94 29.02
N GLU A 116 11.77 7.98 28.20
CA GLU A 116 12.81 9.01 28.29
C GLU A 116 12.69 9.79 29.61
N ALA A 117 11.48 10.23 29.97
CA ALA A 117 11.23 10.91 31.24
C ALA A 117 11.58 10.04 32.45
N ALA A 118 11.19 8.76 32.44
CA ALA A 118 11.55 7.81 33.49
C ALA A 118 13.06 7.57 33.57
N GLY A 119 13.75 7.51 32.42
CA GLY A 119 15.21 7.36 32.35
C GLY A 119 15.94 8.54 32.98
N LEU A 120 15.53 9.77 32.64
CA LEU A 120 16.06 11.00 33.21
C LEU A 120 15.81 11.10 34.71
N ALA A 121 14.60 10.77 35.17
CA ALA A 121 14.28 10.77 36.59
C ALA A 121 15.12 9.76 37.38
N ALA A 122 15.33 8.55 36.83
CA ALA A 122 16.18 7.54 37.43
C ALA A 122 17.65 8.00 37.51
N ALA A 123 18.16 8.65 36.46
CA ALA A 123 19.52 9.21 36.46
C ALA A 123 19.66 10.31 37.55
N PHE A 124 18.75 11.29 37.56
CA PHE A 124 18.74 12.36 38.55
C PHE A 124 18.73 11.83 39.99
N LEU A 125 17.87 10.87 40.28
CA LEU A 125 17.77 10.28 41.63
C LEU A 125 18.99 9.42 41.97
N SER A 126 19.62 8.77 41.00
CA SER A 126 20.85 8.02 41.24
C SER A 126 21.98 8.93 41.72
N GLU A 127 22.12 10.12 41.13
CA GLU A 127 23.11 11.11 41.51
C GLU A 127 22.84 11.68 42.92
N HIS A 128 21.58 11.99 43.22
CA HIS A 128 21.20 12.57 44.52
C HIS A 128 21.31 11.59 45.68
N LEU A 129 21.15 10.29 45.43
CA LEU A 129 21.16 9.25 46.46
C LEU A 129 22.51 8.57 46.64
N VAL A 130 23.56 9.00 45.92
CA VAL A 130 24.86 8.31 45.89
C VAL A 130 25.50 8.18 47.28
N ASN A 131 25.38 9.22 48.10
CA ASN A 131 25.97 9.26 49.46
C ASN A 131 25.04 8.65 50.51
N ASP A 132 23.73 8.84 50.37
CA ASP A 132 22.75 8.45 51.39
C ASP A 132 22.26 7.00 51.24
N ARG A 133 22.13 6.52 49.99
CA ARG A 133 21.61 5.19 49.65
C ARG A 133 22.33 4.60 48.43
N PRO A 134 23.59 4.17 48.58
CA PRO A 134 24.44 3.75 47.45
C PRO A 134 23.88 2.56 46.65
N GLU A 135 23.27 1.57 47.31
CA GLU A 135 22.64 0.44 46.60
C GLU A 135 21.43 0.85 45.77
N LEU A 136 20.63 1.80 46.27
CA LEU A 136 19.48 2.33 45.52
C LEU A 136 19.96 3.20 44.35
N SER A 137 20.98 4.03 44.58
CA SER A 137 21.65 4.82 43.55
C SER A 137 22.13 3.92 42.40
N ARG A 138 22.87 2.84 42.71
CA ARG A 138 23.35 1.89 41.69
C ARG A 138 22.21 1.27 40.88
N ARG A 139 21.14 0.82 41.53
CA ARG A 139 19.97 0.25 40.83
C ARG A 139 19.28 1.26 39.93
N LEU A 140 19.18 2.52 40.35
CA LEU A 140 18.59 3.59 39.55
C LEU A 140 19.47 3.95 38.34
N LEU A 141 20.79 3.91 38.51
CA LEU A 141 21.74 4.11 37.42
C LEU A 141 21.67 2.97 36.38
N GLU A 142 21.62 1.71 36.82
CA GLU A 142 21.38 0.57 35.93
C GLU A 142 20.03 0.71 35.21
N ARG A 143 19.01 1.23 35.91
CA ARG A 143 17.69 1.45 35.35
C ARG A 143 17.68 2.55 34.29
N SER A 144 18.37 3.66 34.51
CA SER A 144 18.45 4.76 33.54
C SER A 144 19.15 4.31 32.26
N MET A 145 20.22 3.52 32.36
CA MET A 145 20.90 2.94 31.21
C MET A 145 19.97 2.01 30.40
N SER A 146 19.23 1.12 31.08
CA SER A 146 18.26 0.23 30.44
C SER A 146 17.16 1.00 29.70
N LEU A 147 16.62 2.06 30.32
CA LEU A 147 15.58 2.90 29.71
C LEU A 147 16.12 3.69 28.51
N ALA A 148 17.32 4.26 28.62
CA ALA A 148 17.98 4.95 27.51
C ALA A 148 18.19 4.02 26.30
N GLN A 149 18.56 2.75 26.55
CA GLN A 149 18.68 1.75 25.48
C GLN A 149 17.33 1.49 24.79
N THR A 150 16.23 1.37 25.54
CA THR A 150 14.89 1.21 24.94
C THR A 150 14.48 2.45 24.15
N ALA A 151 14.72 3.66 24.67
CA ALA A 151 14.42 4.90 23.95
C ALA A 151 15.16 4.99 22.60
N LEU A 152 16.43 4.57 22.56
CA LEU A 152 17.20 4.47 21.32
C LEU A 152 16.64 3.43 20.35
N GLN A 153 16.17 2.28 20.84
CA GLN A 153 15.52 1.27 19.99
C GLN A 153 14.24 1.82 19.34
N ILE A 154 13.43 2.56 20.09
CA ILE A 154 12.20 3.19 19.56
C ILE A 154 12.53 4.19 18.45
N ARG A 155 13.55 5.02 18.66
CA ARG A 155 14.03 5.98 17.64
C ARG A 155 14.58 5.30 16.40
N ASN A 156 15.43 4.29 16.57
CA ASN A 156 16.08 3.60 15.44
C ASN A 156 15.09 2.85 14.56
N SER A 157 13.93 2.48 15.08
CA SER A 157 12.87 1.80 14.33
C SER A 157 11.86 2.75 13.68
N ALA A 158 11.99 4.08 13.86
CA ALA A 158 11.03 5.05 13.32
C ALA A 158 10.86 4.97 11.80
N SER A 159 11.97 4.98 11.05
CA SER A 159 11.92 4.91 9.58
C SER A 159 11.24 3.65 9.04
N LEU A 160 11.46 2.50 9.70
CA LEU A 160 10.81 1.25 9.32
C LEU A 160 9.29 1.31 9.54
N ARG A 161 8.85 1.95 10.63
CA ARG A 161 7.41 2.13 10.91
C ARG A 161 6.76 3.09 9.94
N ASP A 162 7.44 4.18 9.59
CA ASP A 162 6.96 5.13 8.59
C ASP A 162 6.75 4.43 7.24
N SER A 163 7.72 3.63 6.79
CA SER A 163 7.58 2.82 5.57
C SER A 163 6.45 1.80 5.64
N GLN A 164 6.18 1.21 6.82
CA GLN A 164 5.05 0.28 7.00
C GLN A 164 3.69 1.00 6.91
N ALA A 165 3.59 2.24 7.40
CA ALA A 165 2.39 3.06 7.33
C ALA A 165 2.14 3.63 5.92
N GLU A 166 3.19 3.84 5.11
CA GLU A 166 3.08 4.28 3.71
C GLU A 166 2.45 3.24 2.78
N GLN A 167 2.60 1.94 3.09
CA GLN A 167 2.10 0.88 2.24
C GLN A 167 0.55 0.88 2.11
N PRO A 168 -0.24 0.96 3.20
CA PRO A 168 -1.68 1.17 3.11
C PRO A 168 -2.06 2.43 2.32
N LEU A 169 -1.32 3.53 2.51
CA LEU A 169 -1.57 4.82 1.85
C LEU A 169 -1.43 4.72 0.32
N SER A 170 -0.37 4.09 -0.18
CA SER A 170 -0.18 3.90 -1.62
C SER A 170 -1.28 3.02 -2.22
N LEU A 171 -1.69 1.96 -1.52
CA LEU A 171 -2.81 1.10 -1.95
C LEU A 171 -4.12 1.88 -1.99
N VAL A 172 -4.44 2.65 -0.95
CA VAL A 172 -5.66 3.48 -0.93
C VAL A 172 -5.66 4.47 -2.09
N ALA A 173 -4.53 5.15 -2.34
CA ALA A 173 -4.39 6.09 -3.45
C ALA A 173 -4.58 5.42 -4.82
N ALA A 174 -3.94 4.28 -5.05
CA ALA A 174 -4.08 3.52 -6.30
C ALA A 174 -5.54 3.07 -6.52
N ILE A 175 -6.21 2.62 -5.46
CA ILE A 175 -7.61 2.21 -5.52
C ILE A 175 -8.52 3.40 -5.85
N GLN A 176 -8.45 4.48 -5.07
CA GLN A 176 -9.33 5.63 -5.22
C GLN A 176 -9.10 6.36 -6.54
N ASN A 177 -7.84 6.68 -6.85
CA ASN A 177 -7.53 7.54 -8.00
C ASN A 177 -7.53 6.79 -9.33
N VAL A 178 -7.20 5.50 -9.33
CA VAL A 178 -7.05 4.74 -10.57
C VAL A 178 -8.16 3.74 -10.76
N VAL A 179 -8.40 2.85 -9.80
CA VAL A 179 -9.36 1.74 -9.95
C VAL A 179 -10.81 2.24 -9.89
N LEU A 180 -11.12 3.24 -9.06
CA LEU A 180 -12.49 3.71 -8.87
C LEU A 180 -12.83 4.96 -9.70
N VAL A 181 -11.83 5.70 -10.17
CA VAL A 181 -12.05 6.94 -10.94
C VAL A 181 -11.70 6.75 -12.42
N THR A 182 -10.47 6.37 -12.74
CA THR A 182 -10.00 6.33 -14.14
C THR A 182 -10.41 5.07 -14.89
N LEU A 183 -10.24 3.90 -14.26
CA LEU A 183 -10.51 2.60 -14.89
C LEU A 183 -11.97 2.41 -15.32
N PRO A 184 -13.01 2.80 -14.55
CA PRO A 184 -14.39 2.62 -14.96
C PRO A 184 -14.75 3.40 -16.23
N GLY A 185 -14.23 4.63 -16.38
CA GLY A 185 -14.42 5.42 -17.60
C GLY A 185 -13.84 4.73 -18.84
N TRP A 186 -12.64 4.17 -18.69
CA TRP A 186 -12.00 3.38 -19.75
C TRP A 186 -12.80 2.11 -20.09
N LEU A 187 -13.31 1.38 -19.08
CA LEU A 187 -14.15 0.18 -19.29
C LEU A 187 -15.46 0.50 -20.04
N VAL A 188 -16.09 1.64 -19.75
CA VAL A 188 -17.29 2.11 -20.47
C VAL A 188 -16.96 2.41 -21.93
N ALA A 189 -15.82 3.05 -22.21
CA ALA A 189 -15.40 3.34 -23.57
C ALA A 189 -15.11 2.07 -24.38
N ILE A 190 -14.51 1.05 -23.75
CA ILE A 190 -14.30 -0.28 -24.37
C ILE A 190 -15.64 -0.99 -24.63
N ALA A 191 -16.59 -0.95 -23.68
CA ALA A 191 -17.91 -1.53 -23.89
C ALA A 191 -18.64 -0.89 -25.08
N ALA A 192 -18.55 0.44 -25.23
CA ALA A 192 -19.13 1.16 -26.35
C ALA A 192 -18.54 0.75 -27.71
N LEU A 193 -17.24 0.41 -27.76
CA LEU A 193 -16.61 -0.14 -28.96
C LEU A 193 -17.14 -1.54 -29.32
N ASN A 194 -17.38 -2.39 -28.34
CA ASN A 194 -17.89 -3.75 -28.56
C ASN A 194 -19.36 -3.76 -29.02
N VAL A 195 -20.20 -2.87 -28.47
CA VAL A 195 -21.65 -2.79 -28.82
C VAL A 195 -21.87 -2.18 -30.21
N ALA A 196 -20.95 -1.36 -30.71
CA ALA A 196 -21.06 -0.74 -32.04
C ALA A 196 -20.82 -1.71 -33.22
N SER A 197 -20.57 -3.01 -32.98
CA SER A 197 -20.13 -3.96 -34.01
C SER A 197 -21.11 -5.14 -34.17
N PRO A 198 -21.94 -5.14 -35.23
CA PRO A 198 -21.74 -6.14 -36.27
C PRO A 198 -21.81 -5.64 -37.73
N ALA A 199 -22.12 -4.37 -38.02
CA ALA A 199 -22.33 -3.94 -39.41
C ALA A 199 -21.89 -2.51 -39.80
N SER A 200 -21.47 -1.65 -38.86
CA SER A 200 -21.08 -0.29 -39.23
C SER A 200 -20.13 0.37 -38.23
N ARG A 201 -18.96 0.77 -38.74
CA ARG A 201 -17.83 1.47 -38.10
C ARG A 201 -16.89 0.59 -37.28
N GLN A 202 -15.82 0.17 -37.96
CA GLN A 202 -14.52 0.04 -37.30
C GLN A 202 -14.22 1.34 -36.51
N PRO A 203 -13.65 1.25 -35.30
CA PRO A 203 -13.24 2.43 -34.54
C PRO A 203 -12.31 3.29 -35.38
N THR A 204 -12.51 4.62 -35.30
CA THR A 204 -11.59 5.52 -36.00
C THR A 204 -10.18 5.38 -35.40
N PRO A 205 -9.11 5.48 -36.20
CA PRO A 205 -7.74 5.32 -35.71
C PRO A 205 -7.44 6.26 -34.54
N THR A 206 -8.03 7.46 -34.52
CA THR A 206 -7.93 8.42 -33.41
C THR A 206 -8.54 7.91 -32.10
N GLN A 207 -9.69 7.22 -32.14
CA GLN A 207 -10.31 6.62 -30.95
C GLN A 207 -9.48 5.47 -30.40
N ALA A 208 -8.87 4.65 -31.27
CA ALA A 208 -7.98 3.58 -30.85
C ALA A 208 -6.71 4.12 -30.19
N THR A 209 -6.11 5.17 -30.76
CA THR A 209 -4.92 5.83 -30.18
C THR A 209 -5.22 6.48 -28.82
N GLU A 210 -6.37 7.15 -28.68
CA GLU A 210 -6.79 7.76 -27.41
C GLU A 210 -6.97 6.71 -26.29
N LEU A 211 -7.63 5.59 -26.59
CA LEU A 211 -7.82 4.51 -25.62
C LEU A 211 -6.51 3.82 -25.23
N GLN A 212 -5.57 3.73 -26.16
CA GLN A 212 -4.24 3.19 -25.88
C GLN A 212 -3.40 4.17 -25.06
N PHE A 213 -3.56 5.48 -25.27
CA PHE A 213 -2.95 6.49 -24.41
C PHE A 213 -3.50 6.41 -22.99
N GLN A 214 -4.82 6.36 -22.82
CA GLN A 214 -5.48 6.20 -21.52
C GLN A 214 -5.04 4.91 -20.80
N LEU A 215 -4.95 3.79 -21.51
CA LEU A 215 -4.45 2.52 -20.97
C LEU A 215 -3.02 2.67 -20.41
N ARG A 216 -2.13 3.35 -21.16
CA ARG A 216 -0.76 3.61 -20.70
C ARG A 216 -0.73 4.51 -19.47
N THR A 217 -1.56 5.55 -19.43
CA THR A 217 -1.69 6.43 -18.26
C THR A 217 -2.15 5.65 -17.03
N ILE A 218 -3.18 4.80 -17.17
CA ILE A 218 -3.67 3.94 -16.07
C ILE A 218 -2.54 3.02 -15.58
N LEU A 219 -1.82 2.36 -16.49
CA LEU A 219 -0.71 1.47 -16.14
C LEU A 219 0.45 2.21 -15.44
N GLN A 220 0.75 3.43 -15.84
CA GLN A 220 1.75 4.26 -15.18
C GLN A 220 1.32 4.63 -13.76
N GLN A 221 0.05 5.01 -13.58
CA GLN A 221 -0.49 5.37 -12.26
C GLN A 221 -0.61 4.18 -11.30
N LEU A 222 -0.79 2.95 -11.81
CA LEU A 222 -0.79 1.73 -10.98
C LEU A 222 0.62 1.26 -10.57
N LYS A 223 1.67 1.71 -11.27
CA LYS A 223 3.08 1.34 -11.02
C LYS A 223 3.82 2.39 -10.17
N ALA A 224 3.26 3.58 -10.02
CA ALA A 224 3.76 4.67 -9.20
C ALA A 224 3.35 4.47 -7.72
#